data_AF-U4LP77-F1
#
_entry.id   AF-U4LP77-F1
#
_cell.length_a   1.000
_cell.length_b   1.000
_cell.length_c   1.000
_cell.angle_alpha   90.00
_cell.angle_beta   90.00
_cell.angle_gamma   90.00
#
_symmetry.space_group_name_H-M   'P 1'
#
loop_
_entity.id
_entity.type
_entity.pdbx_description
1 polymer ?
#
loop_
_entity_poly.entity_id
_entity_poly.type
_entity_poly.pdbx_seq_one_letter_code
_entity_poly.pdbx_strand_id
1 'polypeptide(L)'
;MNSINQMFSRFRRPGNKQPNSPQQSQQQQPLPGPDFNAAAAGQVAPGGAALQPNSPGASRVAAKPLFLCKPFVTSQLVKGSFSTIVVLPKYVDHGEWLALNVFEFFDMLNRFQGVINEFCTPRNCPSMSAGPGLDYTWLDANKKPMRLPAPTYIEYVMLWISNRINDETLFPTKSSGTTTATTATPSANRPGAVAPAGAPGENWVGKEGGFPQVFEQTCRGIYKQMFRVFAHIYHTHFDKILHMSLEAHFNSLFVHFIHFSRTFNMLDQRDVEPLRALIENFEEQGLFKDSSSSRAQQQQQPQQQIQQ
;
A
#
# COMPACT_ATOMS: atom_id res chain seq x y z
N MET A 1 -13.98 24.42 0.68
CA MET A 1 -13.64 22.98 0.70
C MET A 1 -14.53 22.26 -0.31
N ASN A 2 -14.02 22.02 -1.52
CA ASN A 2 -14.77 21.34 -2.57
C ASN A 2 -14.61 19.83 -2.40
N SER A 3 -15.76 19.16 -2.34
CA SER A 3 -15.97 17.78 -1.95
C SER A 3 -15.20 16.77 -2.80
N ILE A 4 -14.63 15.77 -2.12
CA ILE A 4 -14.04 14.51 -2.60
C ILE A 4 -14.78 13.88 -3.81
N ASN A 5 -16.08 14.17 -3.93
CA ASN A 5 -16.92 13.81 -5.09
C ASN A 5 -16.43 14.30 -6.46
N GLN A 6 -15.69 15.43 -6.56
CA GLN A 6 -15.13 15.88 -7.84
C GLN A 6 -13.86 15.13 -8.27
N MET A 7 -13.19 14.42 -7.36
CA MET A 7 -11.97 13.67 -7.67
C MET A 7 -12.28 12.34 -8.39
N PHE A 8 -13.44 11.73 -8.08
CA PHE A 8 -13.88 10.44 -8.61
C PHE A 8 -14.59 10.51 -9.98
N SER A 9 -14.98 11.70 -10.45
CA SER A 9 -15.69 11.86 -11.73
C SER A 9 -14.75 11.82 -12.96
N ARG A 10 -13.43 12.02 -12.75
CA ARG A 10 -12.44 12.04 -13.84
C ARG A 10 -12.12 10.65 -14.42
N PHE A 11 -12.67 9.58 -13.84
CA PHE A 11 -12.47 8.20 -14.30
C PHE A 11 -13.56 7.68 -15.25
N ARG A 12 -14.59 8.48 -15.62
CA ARG A 12 -15.52 8.11 -16.68
C ARG A 12 -14.95 8.50 -18.06
N ARG A 13 -14.45 7.53 -18.83
CA ARG A 13 -14.31 7.68 -20.29
C ARG A 13 -15.71 7.77 -20.94
N PRO A 14 -15.93 8.64 -21.95
CA PRO A 14 -17.20 8.68 -22.68
C PRO A 14 -17.37 7.40 -23.51
N GLY A 15 -18.55 6.79 -23.41
CA GLY A 15 -18.88 5.53 -24.07
C GLY A 15 -18.86 5.65 -25.59
N ASN A 16 -18.24 4.68 -26.25
CA ASN A 16 -18.39 4.44 -27.66
C ASN A 16 -19.22 3.16 -27.86
N LYS A 17 -20.32 3.27 -28.61
CA LYS A 17 -21.23 2.17 -28.95
C LYS A 17 -20.59 1.30 -30.03
N GLN A 18 -20.61 -0.02 -29.88
CA GLN A 18 -20.58 -1.00 -30.98
C GLN A 18 -21.18 -2.35 -30.52
N PRO A 19 -21.61 -3.25 -31.44
CA PRO A 19 -22.87 -3.98 -31.33
C PRO A 19 -22.72 -5.45 -30.92
N ASN A 20 -23.88 -6.03 -30.57
CA ASN A 20 -24.18 -7.40 -30.16
C ASN A 20 -23.38 -8.54 -30.83
N SER A 21 -22.95 -9.51 -30.02
CA SER A 21 -22.91 -10.97 -30.28
C SER A 21 -22.74 -11.76 -28.96
N PRO A 22 -23.15 -13.04 -28.87
CA PRO A 22 -23.93 -13.54 -27.74
C PRO A 22 -23.13 -14.17 -26.57
N GLN A 23 -23.53 -13.75 -25.38
CA GLN A 23 -23.73 -14.49 -24.11
C GLN A 23 -23.13 -15.93 -24.02
N GLN A 24 -21.99 -16.04 -23.35
CA GLN A 24 -21.66 -17.23 -22.55
C GLN A 24 -21.62 -16.81 -21.07
N SER A 25 -22.63 -17.25 -20.33
CA SER A 25 -22.73 -17.15 -18.89
C SER A 25 -21.69 -18.05 -18.22
N GLN A 26 -20.53 -17.49 -17.89
CA GLN A 26 -19.67 -18.01 -16.83
C GLN A 26 -19.81 -17.13 -15.59
N GLN A 27 -20.39 -17.71 -14.54
CA GLN A 27 -20.43 -17.15 -13.20
C GLN A 27 -19.01 -16.75 -12.78
N GLN A 28 -18.78 -15.45 -12.61
CA GLN A 28 -17.57 -14.94 -11.97
C GLN A 28 -17.55 -15.41 -10.51
N GLN A 29 -16.75 -16.43 -10.23
CA GLN A 29 -16.34 -16.76 -8.87
C GLN A 29 -15.47 -15.62 -8.33
N PRO A 30 -15.60 -15.25 -7.04
CA PRO A 30 -14.76 -14.22 -6.44
C PRO A 30 -13.30 -14.69 -6.43
N LEU A 31 -12.41 -13.84 -6.95
CA LEU A 31 -10.97 -14.08 -7.00
C LEU A 31 -10.41 -14.28 -5.58
N PRO A 32 -9.55 -15.29 -5.35
CA PRO A 32 -8.93 -15.51 -4.05
C PRO A 32 -7.94 -14.40 -3.72
N GLY A 33 -8.04 -13.87 -2.49
CA GLY A 33 -7.15 -12.80 -2.01
C GLY A 33 -5.79 -13.32 -1.52
N PRO A 34 -4.72 -12.50 -1.58
CA PRO A 34 -3.44 -12.81 -0.99
C PRO A 34 -3.61 -12.94 0.53
N ASP A 35 -3.19 -14.07 1.11
CA ASP A 35 -3.28 -14.31 2.55
C ASP A 35 -2.26 -13.43 3.29
N PHE A 36 -2.76 -12.69 4.29
CA PHE A 36 -2.06 -11.67 5.05
C PHE A 36 -0.95 -12.22 5.97
N ASN A 37 -0.91 -13.54 6.16
CA ASN A 37 -0.08 -14.22 7.14
C ASN A 37 1.00 -15.14 6.54
N ALA A 38 1.09 -15.23 5.21
CA ALA A 38 2.18 -15.95 4.57
C ALA A 38 3.46 -15.10 4.69
N ALA A 39 4.22 -15.35 5.75
CA ALA A 39 5.63 -15.01 5.81
C ALA A 39 6.28 -15.39 4.49
N ALA A 40 7.25 -14.60 4.04
CA ALA A 40 8.12 -14.94 2.92
C ALA A 40 8.77 -16.31 3.19
N ALA A 41 8.09 -17.38 2.81
CA ALA A 41 8.66 -18.71 2.76
C ALA A 41 9.50 -18.71 1.49
N GLY A 42 10.72 -18.19 1.60
CA GLY A 42 11.77 -18.43 0.64
C GLY A 42 11.92 -19.94 0.51
N GLN A 43 11.34 -20.50 -0.54
CA GLN A 43 11.63 -21.88 -0.92
C GLN A 43 13.00 -21.89 -1.56
N VAL A 44 14.02 -22.21 -0.77
CA VAL A 44 15.30 -22.70 -1.28
C VAL A 44 15.04 -24.10 -1.83
N ALA A 45 14.96 -24.26 -3.15
CA ALA A 45 14.81 -25.56 -3.78
C ALA A 45 16.09 -26.41 -3.56
N PRO A 46 15.99 -27.71 -3.19
CA PRO A 46 17.15 -28.59 -3.10
C PRO A 46 17.54 -29.10 -4.49
N GLY A 47 18.85 -29.27 -4.71
CA GLY A 47 19.46 -29.53 -6.00
C GLY A 47 19.14 -30.89 -6.62
N GLY A 48 19.02 -30.89 -7.95
CA GLY A 48 19.14 -32.06 -8.81
C GLY A 48 20.31 -31.85 -9.77
N ALA A 49 21.32 -32.71 -9.65
CA ALA A 49 22.53 -32.70 -10.46
C ALA A 49 22.27 -33.22 -11.88
N ALA A 50 22.77 -32.51 -12.89
CA ALA A 50 23.14 -33.07 -14.19
C ALA A 50 24.31 -32.27 -14.78
N LEU A 51 25.23 -32.98 -15.43
CA LEU A 51 26.64 -32.66 -15.65
C LEU A 51 26.94 -31.69 -16.81
N GLN A 52 28.11 -31.06 -16.66
CA GLN A 52 28.87 -30.00 -17.38
C GLN A 52 29.32 -30.33 -18.85
N PRO A 53 29.97 -29.43 -19.66
CA PRO A 53 31.15 -28.61 -19.27
C PRO A 53 31.46 -27.25 -19.95
N ASN A 54 32.36 -26.53 -19.26
CA ASN A 54 33.32 -25.49 -19.67
C ASN A 54 32.90 -24.01 -19.91
N SER A 55 33.24 -23.15 -18.94
CA SER A 55 34.10 -21.96 -19.14
C SER A 55 34.66 -21.47 -17.78
N PRO A 56 35.90 -20.93 -17.72
CA PRO A 56 36.62 -20.75 -16.47
C PRO A 56 36.27 -19.42 -15.76
N GLY A 57 36.17 -19.50 -14.44
CA GLY A 57 36.72 -18.49 -13.53
C GLY A 57 36.30 -17.04 -13.72
N ALA A 58 35.07 -16.70 -13.33
CA ALA A 58 34.81 -15.42 -12.71
C ALA A 58 33.83 -15.65 -11.55
N SER A 59 34.34 -15.57 -10.32
CA SER A 59 33.49 -15.33 -9.17
C SER A 59 32.78 -13.99 -9.46
N ARG A 60 31.55 -14.06 -9.99
CA ARG A 60 30.73 -12.87 -10.20
C ARG A 60 30.42 -12.33 -8.82
N VAL A 61 31.26 -11.41 -8.35
CA VAL A 61 30.90 -10.49 -7.27
C VAL A 61 29.53 -9.97 -7.66
N ALA A 62 28.50 -10.29 -6.87
CA ALA A 62 27.15 -9.84 -7.14
C ALA A 62 27.19 -8.31 -7.20
N ALA A 63 27.10 -7.77 -8.41
CA ALA A 63 27.21 -6.34 -8.62
C ALA A 63 26.13 -5.65 -7.79
N LYS A 64 26.53 -4.64 -7.02
CA LYS A 64 25.61 -3.88 -6.18
C LYS A 64 24.44 -3.38 -7.04
N PRO A 65 23.18 -3.59 -6.61
CA PRO A 65 22.02 -3.13 -7.37
C PRO A 65 22.09 -1.64 -7.70
N LEU A 66 21.66 -1.26 -8.91
CA LEU A 66 21.78 0.11 -9.43
C LEU A 66 21.14 1.16 -8.51
N PHE A 67 20.00 0.83 -7.89
CA PHE A 67 19.29 1.71 -6.97
C PHE A 67 20.05 2.04 -5.68
N LEU A 68 21.08 1.25 -5.33
CA LEU A 68 21.94 1.51 -4.18
C LEU A 68 23.24 2.27 -4.55
N CYS A 69 23.45 2.56 -5.82
CA CYS A 69 24.64 3.26 -6.31
C CYS A 69 24.42 4.77 -6.36
N LYS A 70 25.48 5.54 -6.11
CA LYS A 70 25.48 7.00 -6.36
C LYS A 70 25.60 7.26 -7.86
N PRO A 71 24.93 8.28 -8.42
CA PRO A 71 24.11 9.31 -7.75
C PRO A 71 22.64 8.92 -7.52
N PHE A 72 22.21 7.73 -7.95
CA PHE A 72 20.79 7.34 -8.01
C PHE A 72 20.14 7.21 -6.63
N VAL A 73 20.85 6.64 -5.66
CA VAL A 73 20.37 6.48 -4.27
C VAL A 73 20.16 7.81 -3.54
N THR A 74 20.72 8.90 -4.05
CA THR A 74 20.55 10.25 -3.47
C THR A 74 19.58 11.12 -4.27
N SER A 75 19.07 10.62 -5.40
CA SER A 75 18.16 11.37 -6.25
C SER A 75 16.76 11.34 -5.64
N GLN A 76 16.32 12.47 -5.08
CA GLN A 76 15.01 12.64 -4.48
C GLN A 76 14.52 14.07 -4.71
N LEU A 77 13.21 14.22 -4.86
CA LEU A 77 12.58 15.54 -4.98
C LEU A 77 12.64 16.30 -3.65
N VAL A 78 12.49 15.59 -2.54
CA VAL A 78 12.42 16.18 -1.21
C VAL A 78 13.76 15.97 -0.51
N LYS A 79 14.46 17.07 -0.22
CA LYS A 79 15.71 17.07 0.56
C LYS A 79 15.47 17.20 2.08
N GLY A 80 14.21 17.35 2.49
CA GLY A 80 13.77 17.46 3.88
C GLY A 80 13.08 16.19 4.38
N SER A 81 12.60 16.24 5.62
CA SER A 81 11.83 15.13 6.19
C SER A 81 10.37 15.21 5.78
N PHE A 82 9.75 14.06 5.51
CA PHE A 82 8.32 13.95 5.23
C PHE A 82 7.43 14.16 6.47
N SER A 83 7.99 14.28 7.69
CA SER A 83 7.24 14.26 8.96
C SER A 83 6.01 15.17 9.01
N THR A 84 6.04 16.33 8.35
CA THR A 84 4.91 17.27 8.34
C THR A 84 3.71 16.78 7.54
N ILE A 85 3.92 15.94 6.53
CA ILE A 85 2.82 15.38 5.72
C ILE A 85 2.40 13.99 6.19
N VAL A 86 3.20 13.33 7.03
CA VAL A 86 2.87 12.00 7.59
C VAL A 86 2.13 12.11 8.93
N VAL A 87 2.33 13.20 9.66
CA VAL A 87 1.74 13.38 11.00
C VAL A 87 0.22 13.37 10.92
N LEU A 88 -0.41 12.64 11.85
CA LEU A 88 -1.87 12.68 12.03
C LEU A 88 -2.27 14.12 12.45
N PRO A 89 -3.10 14.82 11.66
CA PRO A 89 -3.57 16.15 12.04
C PRO A 89 -4.41 16.09 13.32
N LYS A 90 -4.36 17.16 14.14
CA LYS A 90 -5.20 17.24 15.33
C LYS A 90 -6.68 17.17 14.92
N TYR A 91 -7.46 16.38 15.64
CA TYR A 91 -8.90 16.22 15.45
C TYR A 91 -9.33 15.44 14.19
N VAL A 92 -8.39 14.84 13.45
CA VAL A 92 -8.72 13.91 12.37
C VAL A 92 -8.78 12.49 12.93
N ASP A 93 -9.83 11.74 12.57
CA ASP A 93 -9.93 10.33 12.93
C ASP A 93 -8.76 9.54 12.34
N HIS A 94 -8.22 8.62 13.13
CA HIS A 94 -7.07 7.82 12.73
C HIS A 94 -7.41 6.92 11.53
N GLY A 95 -8.63 6.40 11.48
CA GLY A 95 -9.09 5.55 10.38
C GLY A 95 -9.20 6.33 9.07
N GLU A 96 -9.78 7.52 9.11
CA GLU A 96 -9.87 8.41 7.94
C GLU A 96 -8.50 8.79 7.39
N TRP A 97 -7.57 9.17 8.27
CA TRP A 97 -6.21 9.51 7.87
C TRP A 97 -5.48 8.34 7.23
N LEU A 98 -5.64 7.14 7.79
CA LEU A 98 -5.06 5.92 7.25
C LEU A 98 -5.67 5.56 5.89
N ALA A 99 -7.00 5.61 5.77
CA ALA A 99 -7.71 5.31 4.53
C ALA A 99 -7.26 6.22 3.38
N LEU A 100 -7.19 7.53 3.64
CA LEU A 100 -6.75 8.53 2.66
C LEU A 100 -5.35 8.20 2.14
N ASN A 101 -4.38 8.01 3.03
CA ASN A 101 -3.00 7.76 2.65
C ASN A 101 -2.85 6.41 1.93
N VAL A 102 -3.52 5.35 2.39
CA VAL A 102 -3.52 4.04 1.71
C VAL A 102 -3.99 4.18 0.26
N PHE A 103 -5.07 4.93 0.03
CA PHE A 103 -5.58 5.18 -1.32
C PHE A 103 -4.60 6.01 -2.17
N GLU A 104 -4.02 7.07 -1.60
CA GLU A 104 -3.06 7.92 -2.29
C GLU A 104 -1.80 7.15 -2.72
N PHE A 105 -1.22 6.33 -1.83
CA PHE A 105 -0.08 5.49 -2.17
C PHE A 105 -0.42 4.47 -3.24
N PHE A 106 -1.62 3.88 -3.19
CA PHE A 106 -2.09 2.96 -4.22
C PHE A 106 -2.20 3.66 -5.59
N ASP A 107 -2.82 4.85 -5.67
CA ASP A 107 -2.95 5.59 -6.93
C ASP A 107 -1.58 5.98 -7.50
N MET A 108 -0.68 6.50 -6.65
CA MET A 108 0.67 6.88 -7.07
C MET A 108 1.47 5.67 -7.57
N LEU A 109 1.43 4.55 -6.84
CA LEU A 109 2.10 3.31 -7.25
C LEU A 109 1.52 2.74 -8.54
N ASN A 110 0.19 2.76 -8.70
CA ASN A 110 -0.48 2.27 -9.89
C ASN A 110 -0.10 3.09 -11.13
N ARG A 111 0.08 4.41 -10.99
CA ARG A 111 0.61 5.27 -12.07
C ARG A 111 2.03 4.88 -12.47
N PHE A 112 2.92 4.65 -11.50
CA PHE A 112 4.28 4.17 -11.79
C PHE A 112 4.28 2.80 -12.48
N GLN A 113 3.41 1.89 -12.02
CA GLN A 113 3.24 0.59 -12.67
C GLN A 113 2.77 0.73 -14.13
N GLY A 114 1.83 1.64 -14.40
CA GLY A 114 1.37 1.91 -15.77
C GLY A 114 2.49 2.30 -16.74
N VAL A 115 3.50 3.04 -16.26
CA VAL A 115 4.68 3.42 -17.06
C VAL A 115 5.65 2.24 -17.27
N ILE A 116 5.74 1.32 -16.31
CA ILE A 116 6.66 0.17 -16.36
C ILE A 116 6.05 -1.05 -17.05
N ASN A 117 4.72 -1.11 -17.15
CA ASN A 117 3.95 -2.25 -17.63
C ASN A 117 4.43 -2.79 -18.99
N GLU A 118 4.82 -1.93 -19.94
CA GLU A 118 5.29 -2.35 -21.25
C GLU A 118 6.64 -3.11 -21.21
N PHE A 119 7.43 -2.90 -20.17
CA PHE A 119 8.73 -3.56 -19.98
C PHE A 119 8.64 -4.83 -19.13
N CYS A 120 7.60 -4.94 -18.30
CA CYS A 120 7.32 -6.09 -17.45
C CYS A 120 6.51 -7.13 -18.25
N THR A 121 7.21 -8.06 -18.91
CA THR A 121 6.56 -9.13 -19.69
C THR A 121 6.85 -10.49 -19.09
N PRO A 122 6.02 -11.53 -19.34
CA PRO A 122 6.30 -12.88 -18.86
C PRO A 122 7.64 -13.45 -19.35
N ARG A 123 8.18 -12.90 -20.44
CA ARG A 123 9.51 -13.26 -20.97
C ARG A 123 10.66 -12.63 -20.17
N ASN A 124 10.51 -11.37 -19.79
CA ASN A 124 11.52 -10.65 -19.02
C ASN A 124 11.46 -10.99 -17.53
N CYS A 125 10.26 -11.25 -17.02
CA CYS A 125 9.97 -11.45 -15.60
C CYS A 125 9.10 -12.72 -15.40
N PRO A 126 9.70 -13.92 -15.52
CA PRO A 126 8.98 -15.19 -15.45
C PRO A 126 8.47 -15.53 -14.03
N SER A 127 9.04 -14.91 -13.00
CA SER A 127 8.56 -14.96 -11.62
C SER A 127 8.48 -13.56 -11.02
N MET A 128 7.64 -13.38 -10.00
CA MET A 128 7.58 -12.17 -9.19
C MET A 128 8.78 -12.12 -8.23
N SER A 129 9.95 -11.80 -8.75
CA SER A 129 11.20 -11.72 -7.98
C SER A 129 11.41 -10.32 -7.38
N ALA A 130 12.07 -10.27 -6.23
CA ALA A 130 12.44 -9.05 -5.52
C ALA A 130 13.91 -9.07 -5.08
N GLY A 131 14.76 -9.59 -5.98
CA GLY A 131 16.21 -9.73 -5.76
C GLY A 131 16.68 -11.19 -5.83
N PRO A 132 18.00 -11.43 -5.72
CA PRO A 132 18.56 -12.77 -5.80
C PRO A 132 18.00 -13.69 -4.72
N GLY A 133 17.35 -14.78 -5.11
CA GLY A 133 16.85 -15.81 -4.19
C GLY A 133 15.53 -15.48 -3.47
N LEU A 134 14.88 -14.36 -3.80
CA LEU A 134 13.57 -14.01 -3.25
C LEU A 134 12.52 -13.91 -4.36
N ASP A 135 11.60 -14.87 -4.34
CA ASP A 135 10.42 -14.91 -5.21
C ASP A 135 9.15 -14.86 -4.37
N TYR A 136 8.22 -13.99 -4.74
CA TYR A 136 6.89 -13.96 -4.17
C TYR A 136 5.98 -14.99 -4.84
N THR A 137 5.24 -15.73 -4.03
CA THR A 137 4.20 -16.65 -4.48
C THR A 137 2.82 -16.06 -4.23
N TRP A 138 1.89 -16.29 -5.15
CA TRP A 138 0.47 -16.01 -4.94
C TRP A 138 -0.20 -17.20 -4.28
N LEU A 139 -1.34 -16.99 -3.63
CA LEU A 139 -2.13 -18.08 -3.07
C LEU A 139 -3.41 -18.23 -3.88
N ASP A 140 -3.63 -19.44 -4.38
CA ASP A 140 -4.87 -19.80 -5.07
C ASP A 140 -6.05 -19.92 -4.08
N ALA A 141 -7.27 -20.11 -4.59
CA ALA A 141 -8.50 -20.29 -3.79
C ALA A 141 -8.41 -21.42 -2.77
N ASN A 142 -7.56 -22.41 -3.05
CA ASN A 142 -7.28 -23.53 -2.16
C ASN A 142 -6.12 -23.25 -1.18
N LYS A 143 -5.70 -21.99 -1.01
CA LYS A 143 -4.53 -21.57 -0.22
C LYS A 143 -3.21 -22.25 -0.62
N LYS A 144 -3.12 -22.71 -1.86
CA LYS A 144 -1.90 -23.35 -2.39
C LYS A 144 -0.98 -22.28 -2.98
N PRO A 145 0.34 -22.32 -2.68
CA PRO A 145 1.29 -21.40 -3.29
C PRO A 145 1.41 -21.68 -4.79
N MET A 146 1.21 -20.63 -5.58
CA MET A 146 1.30 -20.62 -7.04
C MET A 146 2.36 -19.60 -7.47
N ARG A 147 3.30 -20.03 -8.31
CA ARG A 147 4.26 -19.13 -8.94
C ARG A 147 3.61 -18.52 -10.17
N LEU A 148 3.58 -17.20 -10.21
CA LEU A 148 3.05 -16.43 -11.32
C LEU A 148 4.16 -15.57 -11.93
N PRO A 149 4.11 -15.31 -13.24
CA PRO A 149 4.90 -14.25 -13.85
C PRO A 149 4.65 -12.91 -13.15
N ALA A 150 5.68 -12.07 -13.04
CA ALA A 150 5.57 -10.77 -12.38
C ALA A 150 4.41 -9.88 -12.91
N PRO A 151 4.18 -9.73 -14.24
CA PRO A 151 3.09 -8.87 -14.70
C PRO A 151 1.71 -9.38 -14.27
N THR A 152 1.47 -10.69 -14.33
CA THR A 152 0.21 -11.31 -13.87
C THR A 152 0.05 -11.17 -12.36
N TYR A 153 1.13 -11.37 -11.59
CA TYR A 153 1.11 -11.18 -10.14
C TYR A 153 0.73 -9.73 -9.78
N ILE A 154 1.35 -8.75 -10.42
CA ILE A 154 1.10 -7.34 -10.16
C ILE A 154 -0.32 -6.95 -10.55
N GLU A 155 -0.83 -7.45 -11.68
CA GLU A 155 -2.23 -7.25 -12.07
C GLU A 155 -3.20 -7.77 -10.99
N TYR A 156 -2.96 -8.98 -10.47
CA TYR A 156 -3.77 -9.54 -9.39
C TYR A 156 -3.67 -8.72 -8.11
N VAL A 157 -2.48 -8.21 -7.76
CA VAL A 157 -2.29 -7.29 -6.63
C VAL A 157 -3.11 -6.02 -6.83
N MET A 158 -2.98 -5.35 -7.98
CA MET A 158 -3.66 -4.07 -8.23
C MET A 158 -5.17 -4.23 -8.24
N LEU A 159 -5.68 -5.30 -8.87
CA LEU A 159 -7.10 -5.62 -8.87
C LEU A 159 -7.60 -5.94 -7.46
N TRP A 160 -6.85 -6.73 -6.69
CA TRP A 160 -7.23 -7.08 -5.33
C TRP A 160 -7.27 -5.85 -4.40
N ILE A 161 -6.25 -4.99 -4.45
CA ILE A 161 -6.21 -3.74 -3.67
C ILE A 161 -7.38 -2.84 -4.09
N SER A 162 -7.60 -2.67 -5.40
CA SER A 162 -8.72 -1.87 -5.93
C SER A 162 -10.06 -2.37 -5.39
N ASN A 163 -10.32 -3.68 -5.43
CA ASN A 163 -11.57 -4.25 -4.92
C ASN A 163 -11.74 -4.01 -3.42
N ARG A 164 -10.64 -4.01 -2.64
CA ARG A 164 -10.69 -3.75 -1.19
C ARG A 164 -10.95 -2.29 -0.87
N ILE A 165 -10.29 -1.36 -1.57
CA ILE A 165 -10.45 0.08 -1.29
C ILE A 165 -11.81 0.61 -1.79
N ASN A 166 -12.38 -0.03 -2.82
CA ASN A 166 -13.72 0.32 -3.33
C ASN A 166 -14.89 -0.38 -2.60
N ASP A 167 -14.60 -1.25 -1.63
CA ASP A 167 -15.63 -1.95 -0.85
C ASP A 167 -16.16 -1.03 0.27
N GLU A 168 -17.41 -0.55 0.14
CA GLU A 168 -18.05 0.34 1.13
C GLU A 168 -18.14 -0.28 2.53
N THR A 169 -18.06 -1.62 2.66
CA THR A 169 -18.07 -2.30 3.96
C THR A 169 -16.73 -2.22 4.69
N LEU A 170 -15.64 -2.03 3.94
CA LEU A 170 -14.28 -1.92 4.45
C LEU A 170 -13.81 -0.45 4.51
N PHE A 171 -14.19 0.34 3.52
CA PHE A 171 -13.89 1.76 3.37
C PHE A 171 -15.20 2.54 3.21
N PRO A 172 -15.89 2.88 4.32
CA PRO A 172 -17.14 3.62 4.28
C PRO A 172 -16.95 5.01 3.65
N THR A 173 -17.84 5.39 2.74
CA THR A 173 -17.84 6.71 2.08
C THR A 173 -18.92 7.65 2.60
N LYS A 174 -19.88 7.10 3.36
CA LYS A 174 -20.96 7.85 3.99
C LYS A 174 -20.48 8.34 5.33
N SER A 175 -20.57 9.65 5.56
CA SER A 175 -20.37 10.22 6.90
C SER A 175 -21.34 9.52 7.86
N SER A 176 -20.81 8.74 8.80
CA SER A 176 -21.62 8.21 9.91
C SER A 176 -22.09 9.41 10.71
N GLY A 177 -23.32 9.87 10.43
CA GLY A 177 -23.79 11.18 10.87
C GLY A 177 -23.92 11.24 12.39
N THR A 178 -23.18 12.13 13.03
CA THR A 178 -23.57 12.74 14.31
C THR A 178 -23.15 14.21 14.32
N THR A 179 -23.98 15.04 13.68
CA THR A 179 -24.42 16.36 14.17
C THR A 179 -25.37 16.96 13.13
N THR A 180 -26.60 16.45 13.09
CA THR A 180 -27.72 17.32 12.69
C THR A 180 -28.21 17.93 13.99
N ALA A 181 -27.92 19.22 14.18
CA ALA A 181 -28.63 20.02 15.15
C ALA A 181 -30.12 19.85 14.90
N THR A 182 -30.81 19.22 15.84
CA THR A 182 -32.27 19.15 15.86
C THR A 182 -32.79 20.56 16.14
N THR A 183 -33.20 21.26 15.08
CA THR A 183 -34.31 22.20 15.20
C THR A 183 -35.48 21.38 15.74
N ALA A 184 -35.89 21.72 16.96
CA ALA A 184 -36.95 21.04 17.68
C ALA A 184 -38.26 21.09 16.90
N THR A 185 -38.81 19.92 16.59
CA THR A 185 -40.26 19.72 16.45
C THR A 185 -40.60 18.41 17.16
N PRO A 186 -41.33 18.42 18.28
CA PRO A 186 -41.69 17.21 18.98
C PRO A 186 -42.90 16.57 18.28
N SER A 187 -42.72 15.39 17.68
CA SER A 187 -43.87 14.52 17.39
C SER A 187 -43.48 13.06 17.61
N ALA A 188 -44.35 12.40 18.37
CA ALA A 188 -44.12 11.16 19.09
C ALA A 188 -44.21 9.90 18.20
N ASN A 189 -43.69 8.81 18.77
CA ASN A 189 -43.90 7.41 18.42
C ASN A 189 -43.17 6.82 17.19
N ARG A 190 -42.02 6.19 17.48
CA ARG A 190 -41.65 4.90 16.86
C ARG A 190 -40.88 4.03 17.87
N PRO A 191 -41.31 2.80 18.21
CA PRO A 191 -40.54 1.93 19.08
C PRO A 191 -39.38 1.27 18.31
N GLY A 192 -38.17 1.40 18.86
CA GLY A 192 -37.15 0.35 18.88
C GLY A 192 -36.53 -0.08 17.55
N ALA A 193 -35.63 0.73 16.99
CA ALA A 193 -34.48 0.20 16.27
C ALA A 193 -33.26 0.35 17.20
N VAL A 194 -33.09 -0.63 18.08
CA VAL A 194 -31.89 -0.75 18.90
C VAL A 194 -30.77 -1.15 17.93
N ALA A 195 -29.91 -0.21 17.57
CA ALA A 195 -28.60 -0.57 17.04
C ALA A 195 -27.95 -1.53 18.05
N PRO A 196 -27.39 -2.68 17.64
CA PRO A 196 -26.76 -3.58 18.60
C PRO A 196 -25.67 -2.79 19.30
N ALA A 197 -25.87 -2.57 20.60
CA ALA A 197 -24.87 -2.01 21.49
C ALA A 197 -23.67 -2.96 21.44
N GLY A 198 -22.63 -2.56 20.70
CA GLY A 198 -21.33 -3.22 20.76
C GLY A 198 -20.89 -3.31 22.22
N ALA A 199 -20.26 -4.43 22.56
CA ALA A 199 -19.80 -4.73 23.91
C ALA A 199 -19.02 -3.54 24.52
N PRO A 200 -19.20 -3.23 25.81
CA PRO A 200 -18.48 -2.16 26.48
C PRO A 200 -16.99 -2.52 26.55
N GLY A 201 -16.14 -1.78 25.82
CA GLY A 201 -14.68 -1.85 25.99
C GLY A 201 -13.84 -1.99 24.70
N GLU A 202 -14.43 -2.30 23.55
CA GLU A 202 -13.64 -2.44 22.32
C GLU A 202 -13.45 -1.08 21.62
N ASN A 203 -12.23 -0.54 21.74
CA ASN A 203 -11.76 0.62 20.98
C ASN A 203 -10.82 0.13 19.87
N TRP A 204 -11.20 0.31 18.61
CA TRP A 204 -10.39 -0.03 17.44
C TRP A 204 -10.22 1.18 16.53
N VAL A 205 -9.19 1.12 15.67
CA VAL A 205 -8.87 2.19 14.72
C VAL A 205 -10.03 2.41 13.74
N GLY A 206 -10.48 3.67 13.62
CA GLY A 206 -11.53 4.06 12.68
C GLY A 206 -12.96 3.80 13.15
N LYS A 207 -13.16 3.44 14.42
CA LYS A 207 -14.50 3.22 14.99
C LYS A 207 -15.41 4.44 14.80
N GLU A 208 -14.90 5.65 15.00
CA GLU A 208 -15.67 6.91 14.85
C GLU A 208 -16.01 7.20 13.38
N GLY A 209 -15.11 6.85 12.46
CA GLY A 209 -15.35 6.91 11.01
C GLY A 209 -16.25 5.79 10.45
N GLY A 210 -16.75 4.89 11.30
CA GLY A 210 -17.58 3.75 10.89
C GLY A 210 -16.81 2.60 10.25
N PHE A 211 -15.48 2.58 10.36
CA PHE A 211 -14.64 1.51 9.83
C PHE A 211 -14.81 0.20 10.64
N PRO A 212 -14.78 -0.97 9.98
CA PRO A 212 -14.90 -2.25 10.65
C PRO A 212 -13.66 -2.58 11.49
N GLN A 213 -13.78 -3.48 12.47
CA GLN A 213 -12.66 -3.91 13.32
C GLN A 213 -11.46 -4.48 12.52
N VAL A 214 -11.72 -5.07 11.36
CA VAL A 214 -10.70 -5.64 10.46
C VAL A 214 -10.00 -4.60 9.58
N PHE A 215 -10.40 -3.33 9.65
CA PHE A 215 -9.92 -2.26 8.77
C PHE A 215 -8.40 -2.11 8.83
N GLU A 216 -7.84 -1.96 10.02
CA GLU A 216 -6.40 -1.74 10.20
C GLU A 216 -5.57 -2.94 9.68
N GLN A 217 -6.06 -4.17 9.90
CA GLN A 217 -5.43 -5.38 9.35
C GLN A 217 -5.52 -5.42 7.81
N THR A 218 -6.64 -4.96 7.25
CA THR A 218 -6.83 -4.83 5.81
C THR A 218 -5.84 -3.82 5.22
N CYS A 219 -5.70 -2.64 5.84
CA CYS A 219 -4.72 -1.63 5.43
C CYS A 219 -3.27 -2.15 5.48
N ARG A 220 -2.90 -2.86 6.56
CA ARG A 220 -1.59 -3.52 6.65
C ARG A 220 -1.35 -4.49 5.49
N GLY A 221 -2.34 -5.30 5.13
CA GLY A 221 -2.23 -6.19 3.98
C GLY A 221 -2.08 -5.48 2.65
N ILE A 222 -2.85 -4.41 2.43
CA ILE A 222 -2.70 -3.56 1.26
C ILE A 222 -1.27 -3.00 1.19
N TYR A 223 -0.74 -2.49 2.30
CA TYR A 223 0.64 -2.01 2.42
C TYR A 223 1.68 -3.09 2.06
N LYS A 224 1.54 -4.30 2.60
CA LYS A 224 2.44 -5.42 2.28
C LYS A 224 2.46 -5.72 0.78
N GLN A 225 1.28 -5.73 0.15
CA GLN A 225 1.18 -5.99 -1.29
C GLN A 225 1.76 -4.84 -2.13
N MET A 226 1.53 -3.59 -1.75
CA MET A 226 2.16 -2.43 -2.40
C MET A 226 3.70 -2.49 -2.29
N PHE A 227 4.24 -2.86 -1.11
CA PHE A 227 5.68 -3.00 -0.91
C PHE A 227 6.29 -4.05 -1.86
N ARG A 228 5.63 -5.19 -2.09
CA ARG A 228 6.10 -6.22 -3.04
C ARG A 228 6.26 -5.67 -4.45
N VAL A 229 5.35 -4.80 -4.88
CA VAL A 229 5.43 -4.12 -6.19
C VAL A 229 6.60 -3.13 -6.22
N PHE A 230 6.81 -2.33 -5.16
CA PHE A 230 8.00 -1.48 -5.05
C PHE A 230 9.29 -2.30 -5.15
N ALA A 231 9.39 -3.39 -4.39
CA ALA A 231 10.58 -4.26 -4.38
C ALA A 231 10.88 -4.84 -5.77
N HIS A 232 9.86 -5.31 -6.48
CA HIS A 232 10.03 -5.79 -7.84
C HIS A 232 10.52 -4.70 -8.80
N ILE A 233 9.95 -3.50 -8.75
CA ILE A 233 10.36 -2.38 -9.60
C ILE A 233 11.81 -1.98 -9.32
N TYR A 234 12.21 -1.85 -8.05
CA TYR A 234 13.59 -1.51 -7.67
C TYR A 234 14.60 -2.57 -8.15
N HIS A 235 14.31 -3.86 -7.97
CA HIS A 235 15.26 -4.91 -8.33
C HIS A 235 15.32 -5.20 -9.83
N THR A 236 14.20 -5.07 -10.54
CA THR A 236 14.08 -5.57 -11.92
C THR A 236 13.99 -4.47 -12.97
N HIS A 237 13.39 -3.33 -12.64
CA HIS A 237 13.01 -2.30 -13.62
C HIS A 237 13.59 -0.91 -13.31
N PHE A 238 14.51 -0.81 -12.35
CA PHE A 238 15.11 0.47 -11.98
C PHE A 238 15.95 1.08 -13.10
N ASP A 239 16.52 0.26 -13.98
CA ASP A 239 17.17 0.73 -15.21
C ASP A 239 16.20 1.52 -16.10
N LYS A 240 14.95 1.06 -16.23
CA LYS A 240 13.89 1.75 -16.98
C LYS A 240 13.48 3.05 -16.30
N ILE A 241 13.36 3.04 -14.97
CA ILE A 241 13.11 4.25 -14.18
C ILE A 241 14.19 5.31 -14.46
N LEU A 242 15.47 4.91 -14.50
CA LEU A 242 16.59 5.80 -14.84
C LEU A 242 16.52 6.32 -16.28
N HIS A 243 16.20 5.46 -17.26
CA HIS A 243 16.08 5.88 -18.65
C HIS A 243 14.99 6.93 -18.88
N MET A 244 13.95 6.94 -18.03
CA MET A 244 12.88 7.93 -18.06
C MET A 244 13.13 9.13 -17.12
N SER A 245 14.26 9.16 -16.41
CA SER A 245 14.60 10.20 -15.41
C SER A 245 13.54 10.32 -14.30
N LEU A 246 12.95 9.19 -13.90
CA LEU A 246 11.89 9.13 -12.89
C LEU A 246 12.38 8.74 -11.50
N GLU A 247 13.68 8.48 -11.32
CA GLU A 247 14.24 7.96 -10.07
C GLU A 247 14.01 8.91 -8.89
N ALA A 248 14.08 10.23 -9.09
CA ALA A 248 13.81 11.20 -8.04
C ALA A 248 12.37 11.11 -7.52
N HIS A 249 11.41 10.92 -8.43
CA HIS A 249 10.00 10.82 -8.10
C HIS A 249 9.70 9.49 -7.40
N PHE A 250 10.25 8.39 -7.92
CA PHE A 250 10.05 7.05 -7.38
C PHE A 250 10.68 6.89 -5.99
N ASN A 251 11.89 7.42 -5.79
CA ASN A 251 12.56 7.44 -4.50
C ASN A 251 11.78 8.27 -3.49
N SER A 252 11.32 9.48 -3.85
CA SER A 252 10.48 10.32 -2.96
C SER A 252 9.18 9.61 -2.55
N LEU A 253 8.50 8.96 -3.49
CA LEU A 253 7.29 8.19 -3.21
C LEU A 253 7.58 7.06 -2.22
N PHE A 254 8.65 6.31 -2.45
CA PHE A 254 9.02 5.20 -1.58
C PHE A 254 9.46 5.66 -0.19
N VAL A 255 10.21 6.76 -0.07
CA VAL A 255 10.57 7.34 1.23
C VAL A 255 9.30 7.77 1.97
N HIS A 256 8.36 8.46 1.31
CA HIS A 256 7.10 8.84 1.92
C HIS A 256 6.31 7.61 2.41
N PHE A 257 6.23 6.58 1.58
CA PHE A 257 5.57 5.31 1.89
C PHE A 257 6.19 4.61 3.13
N ILE A 258 7.52 4.54 3.20
CA ILE A 258 8.22 3.92 4.35
C ILE A 258 8.10 4.78 5.61
N HIS A 259 8.15 6.11 5.48
CA HIS A 259 7.96 7.01 6.63
C HIS A 259 6.55 6.82 7.20
N PHE A 260 5.51 6.82 6.35
CA PHE A 260 4.14 6.54 6.78
C PHE A 260 4.01 5.16 7.42
N SER A 261 4.63 4.15 6.82
CA SER A 261 4.62 2.79 7.36
C SER A 261 5.20 2.72 8.78
N ARG A 262 6.26 3.48 9.07
CA ARG A 262 6.88 3.55 10.42
C ARG A 262 6.02 4.30 11.43
N THR A 263 5.41 5.42 11.02
CA THR A 263 4.55 6.23 11.90
C THR A 263 3.32 5.45 12.37
N PHE A 264 2.77 4.60 11.49
CA PHE A 264 1.51 3.88 11.74
C PHE A 264 1.69 2.36 11.88
N ASN A 265 2.93 1.85 11.89
CA ASN A 265 3.25 0.42 12.01
C ASN A 265 2.54 -0.47 10.96
N MET A 266 2.68 -0.10 9.68
CA MET A 266 2.00 -0.79 8.57
C MET A 266 2.75 -2.00 8.01
N LEU A 267 4.07 -2.05 8.16
CA LEU A 267 4.94 -3.13 7.68
C LEU A 267 5.82 -3.65 8.81
N ASP A 268 5.97 -4.97 8.87
CA ASP A 268 6.88 -5.61 9.82
C ASP A 268 8.32 -5.57 9.30
N GLN A 269 9.31 -5.73 10.19
CA GLN A 269 10.73 -5.77 9.77
C GLN A 269 11.02 -6.86 8.72
N ARG A 270 10.32 -7.99 8.80
CA ARG A 270 10.44 -9.08 7.83
C ARG A 270 9.91 -8.71 6.45
N ASP A 271 8.92 -7.82 6.37
CA ASP A 271 8.33 -7.42 5.10
C ASP A 271 9.28 -6.49 4.33
N VAL A 272 10.04 -5.64 5.06
CA VAL A 272 10.94 -4.65 4.45
C VAL A 272 12.33 -5.16 4.09
N GLU A 273 12.69 -6.39 4.52
CA GLU A 273 13.99 -7.01 4.24
C GLU A 273 14.48 -6.89 2.78
N PRO A 274 13.63 -7.09 1.75
CA PRO A 274 14.06 -7.05 0.34
C PRO A 274 14.66 -5.70 -0.09
N LEU A 275 14.29 -4.61 0.59
CA LEU A 275 14.79 -3.26 0.35
C LEU A 275 15.46 -2.65 1.57
N ARG A 276 15.82 -3.45 2.59
CA ARG A 276 16.38 -2.96 3.85
C ARG A 276 17.61 -2.08 3.62
N ALA A 277 18.53 -2.52 2.76
CA ALA A 277 19.74 -1.74 2.44
C ALA A 277 19.44 -0.36 1.81
N LEU A 278 18.34 -0.23 1.07
CA LEU A 278 17.90 1.06 0.51
C LEU A 278 17.31 1.95 1.59
N ILE A 279 16.50 1.37 2.47
CA ILE A 279 15.88 2.08 3.60
C ILE A 279 16.94 2.60 4.56
N GLU A 280 17.93 1.77 4.92
CA GLU A 280 19.07 2.16 5.76
C GLU A 280 19.85 3.33 5.13
N ASN A 281 20.06 3.31 3.81
CA ASN A 281 20.71 4.43 3.14
C ASN A 281 19.88 5.73 3.20
N PHE A 282 18.56 5.64 3.12
CA PHE A 282 17.69 6.80 3.30
C PHE A 282 17.65 7.30 4.76
N GLU A 283 17.84 6.43 5.74
CA GLU A 283 18.03 6.81 7.14
C GLU A 283 19.33 7.57 7.37
N GLU A 284 20.44 7.10 6.78
CA GLU A 284 21.73 7.78 6.81
C GLU A 284 21.64 9.19 6.20
N GLN A 285 20.79 9.37 5.19
CA GLN A 285 20.48 10.67 4.59
C GLN A 285 19.57 11.55 5.47
N GLY A 286 19.05 11.04 6.58
CA GLY A 286 18.24 11.80 7.55
C GLY A 286 16.78 12.03 7.14
N LEU A 287 16.28 11.28 6.16
CA LEU A 287 14.95 11.51 5.55
C LEU A 287 13.77 11.06 6.43
N PHE A 288 14.06 10.23 7.44
CA PHE A 288 13.09 9.74 8.41
C PHE A 288 13.20 10.42 9.78
N LYS A 289 13.98 11.49 9.91
CA LYS A 289 14.08 12.20 11.18
C LYS A 289 12.75 12.87 11.50
N ASP A 290 12.13 12.44 12.59
CA ASP A 290 11.05 13.18 13.22
C ASP A 290 11.56 14.56 13.61
N SER A 291 10.87 15.62 13.17
CA SER A 291 10.95 16.91 13.85
C SER A 291 10.40 16.72 15.27
N SER A 292 11.27 16.27 16.17
CA SER A 292 11.06 15.99 17.59
C SER A 292 10.74 17.24 18.43
N SER A 293 10.05 18.21 17.83
CA SER A 293 9.58 19.45 18.47
C SER A 293 8.05 19.52 18.54
N SER A 294 7.31 18.77 17.71
CA SER A 294 5.84 18.84 17.68
C SER A 294 5.15 17.89 18.67
N ARG A 295 5.82 16.82 19.11
CA ARG A 295 5.28 15.86 20.10
C ARG A 295 5.40 16.36 21.55
N ALA A 296 6.46 17.11 21.87
CA ALA A 296 6.70 17.62 23.23
C ALA A 296 5.81 18.83 23.61
N GLN A 297 5.38 19.66 22.65
CA GLN A 297 4.37 20.71 22.89
C GLN A 297 2.92 20.16 22.85
N GLN A 298 2.77 18.92 22.36
CA GLN A 298 1.63 18.00 22.41
C GLN A 298 0.85 17.87 23.72
N GLN A 299 1.65 17.60 24.74
CA GLN A 299 1.24 16.79 25.90
C GLN A 299 1.36 17.57 27.21
N GLN A 300 1.56 18.88 27.15
CA GLN A 300 1.79 19.77 28.29
C GLN A 300 0.74 20.89 28.43
N GLN A 301 -0.52 20.65 28.05
CA GLN A 301 -1.64 21.46 28.58
C GLN A 301 -2.57 20.60 29.43
N PRO A 302 -2.32 20.51 30.76
CA PRO A 302 -3.36 20.15 31.71
C PRO A 302 -4.26 21.35 32.03
N GLN A 303 -5.54 21.24 31.65
CA GLN A 303 -6.75 21.60 32.43
C GLN A 303 -6.66 22.66 33.56
N GLN A 304 -6.11 23.85 33.33
CA GLN A 304 -6.31 24.99 34.24
C GLN A 304 -6.78 26.23 33.50
N GLN A 305 -8.07 26.28 33.18
CA GLN A 305 -8.83 27.54 33.04
C GLN A 305 -10.34 27.27 33.08
N ILE A 306 -10.81 26.67 34.18
CA ILE A 306 -12.21 26.78 34.63
C ILE A 306 -12.18 26.92 36.15
N GLN A 307 -11.71 28.07 36.66
CA GLN A 307 -12.18 28.70 37.90
C GLN A 307 -11.38 30.00 38.09
N GLN A 308 -11.96 31.14 37.71
CA GLN A 308 -11.93 32.41 38.43
C GLN A 308 -12.83 33.40 37.70
#